data_AF-A0A561SZX3-F1
#
_entry.id   AF-A0A561SZX3-F1
#
_cell.length_a   1.000
_cell.length_b   1.000
_cell.length_c   1.000
_cell.angle_alpha   90.00
_cell.angle_beta   90.00
_cell.angle_gamma   90.00
#
_symmetry.space_group_name_H-M   'P 1'
#
loop_
_entity.id
_entity.type
_entity.pdbx_description
1 polymer ?
#
loop_
_entity_poly.entity_id
_entity_poly.type
_entity_poly.pdbx_seq_one_letter_code
_entity_poly.pdbx_strand_id
1 'polypeptide(L)'
;MNAPVVDVGRTAVLVVDMQNDFVEVGAPLEFPEGRRMLPATQKVLDAARLRGMAVIYAAHVHRADAVGPGHPSDLYPPLAAGELP
;
A
#
# COMPACT_ATOMS: atom_id res chain seq x y z
N MET A 1 22.68 18.93 9.80
CA MET A 1 21.30 19.37 9.51
C MET A 1 20.44 18.93 10.68
N ASN A 2 19.80 19.86 11.40
CA ASN A 2 18.82 19.46 12.43
C ASN A 2 17.55 18.98 11.73
N ALA A 3 17.15 17.74 11.97
CA ALA A 3 15.86 17.25 11.50
C ALA A 3 14.74 18.05 12.19
N PRO A 4 13.63 18.34 11.48
CA PRO A 4 12.48 18.98 12.12
C PRO A 4 11.95 18.09 13.24
N VAL A 5 11.55 18.71 14.35
CA VAL A 5 10.91 18.01 15.47
C VAL A 5 9.55 17.51 15.01
N VAL A 6 9.30 16.21 15.14
CA VAL A 6 8.01 15.58 14.81
C VAL A 6 7.09 15.66 16.02
N ASP A 7 6.05 16.48 15.94
CA ASP A 7 4.98 16.52 16.96
C ASP A 7 4.03 15.34 16.74
N VAL A 8 4.04 14.39 17.68
CA VAL A 8 3.25 13.17 17.64
C VAL A 8 1.74 13.45 17.60
N GLY A 9 1.26 14.46 18.32
CA GLY A 9 -0.17 14.78 18.41
C GLY A 9 -0.71 15.50 17.17
N ARG A 10 0.18 15.96 16.28
CA ARG A 10 -0.16 16.72 15.07
C ARG A 10 0.33 16.07 13.78
N THR A 11 0.84 14.85 13.87
CA THR A 11 1.40 14.09 12.76
C THR A 11 0.76 12.70 12.70
N ALA A 12 0.69 12.12 11.50
CA ALA A 12 0.26 10.76 11.28
C ALA A 12 1.22 10.05 10.30
N VAL A 13 1.27 8.73 10.38
CA VAL A 13 1.89 7.88 9.34
C VAL A 13 0.79 7.42 8.38
N LEU A 14 0.93 7.77 7.11
CA LEU A 14 0.08 7.26 6.04
C LEU A 14 0.82 6.13 5.31
N VAL A 15 0.26 4.92 5.37
CA VAL A 15 0.73 3.76 4.62
C VAL A 15 -0.08 3.66 3.35
N VAL A 16 0.57 3.76 2.21
CA VAL A 16 -0.07 3.78 0.89
C VAL A 16 0.23 2.48 0.17
N ASP A 17 -0.82 1.78 -0.28
CA ASP A 17 -0.76 0.66 -1.23
C ASP A 17 0.25 -0.45 -0.88
N MET A 18 0.49 -0.69 0.41
CA MET A 18 1.24 -1.86 0.90
C MET A 18 0.34 -3.12 0.90
N GLN A 19 -0.41 -3.33 -0.20
CA GLN A 19 -1.34 -4.43 -0.42
C GLN A 19 -0.64 -5.59 -1.13
N ASN A 20 -1.16 -6.80 -0.94
CA ASN A 20 -0.62 -8.04 -1.51
C ASN A 20 -0.42 -7.98 -3.03
N ASP A 21 -1.33 -7.31 -3.74
CA ASP A 21 -1.25 -7.09 -5.19
C ASP A 21 0.11 -6.52 -5.62
N PHE A 22 0.73 -5.69 -4.78
CA PHE A 22 2.04 -5.10 -5.03
C PHE A 22 3.19 -5.85 -4.35
N VAL A 23 2.94 -6.47 -3.19
CA VAL A 23 4.03 -6.99 -2.35
C VAL A 23 4.13 -8.50 -2.27
N GLU A 24 3.21 -9.31 -2.80
CA GLU A 24 3.32 -10.78 -2.83
C GLU A 24 4.12 -11.27 -4.04
N VAL A 25 4.82 -12.41 -3.91
CA VAL A 25 5.67 -12.92 -5.01
C VAL A 25 4.74 -13.47 -6.08
N GLY A 26 4.92 -13.05 -7.33
CA GLY A 26 4.06 -13.44 -8.44
C GLY A 26 2.70 -12.77 -8.44
N ALA A 27 2.49 -11.72 -7.63
CA ALA A 27 1.28 -10.93 -7.69
C ALA A 27 1.16 -10.23 -9.07
N PRO A 28 -0.06 -9.99 -9.57
CA PRO A 28 -0.27 -9.39 -10.89
C PRO A 28 0.39 -8.01 -11.05
N LEU A 29 0.56 -7.30 -9.95
CA LEU A 29 1.13 -5.97 -9.84
C LEU A 29 2.45 -5.94 -9.07
N GLU A 30 3.13 -7.08 -8.96
CA GLU A 30 4.29 -7.20 -8.09
C GLU A 30 5.30 -6.06 -8.34
N PHE A 31 5.59 -5.34 -7.26
CA PHE A 31 6.66 -4.37 -7.15
C PHE A 31 7.67 -4.92 -6.13
N PRO A 32 8.70 -5.67 -6.59
CA PRO A 32 9.63 -6.38 -5.70
C PRO A 32 10.33 -5.47 -4.68
N GLU A 33 10.59 -4.22 -5.05
CA GLU A 33 11.15 -3.18 -4.21
C GLU A 33 10.25 -2.85 -3.02
N GLY A 34 8.92 -2.88 -3.19
CA GLY A 34 7.96 -2.69 -2.10
C GLY A 34 8.15 -3.73 -0.99
N ARG A 35 8.40 -4.98 -1.35
CA ARG A 35 8.72 -6.06 -0.39
C ARG A 35 10.04 -5.78 0.33
N ARG A 36 11.06 -5.27 -0.36
CA ARG A 36 12.36 -4.91 0.24
C ARG A 36 12.22 -3.78 1.27
N MET A 37 11.20 -2.92 1.14
CA MET A 37 10.93 -1.82 2.08
C MET A 37 10.25 -2.26 3.37
N LEU A 38 9.67 -3.47 3.44
CA LEU A 38 8.91 -3.95 4.60
C LEU A 38 9.64 -3.78 5.94
N PRO A 39 10.94 -4.13 6.09
CA PRO A 39 11.63 -3.95 7.36
C PRO A 39 11.79 -2.48 7.79
N ALA A 40 11.93 -1.56 6.82
CA ALA A 40 12.03 -0.13 7.11
C ALA A 40 10.66 0.45 7.49
N THR A 41 9.62 0.07 6.74
CA THR A 41 8.23 0.44 7.03
C THR A 41 7.82 -0.02 8.43
N GLN A 42 8.14 -1.26 8.81
CA GLN A 42 7.84 -1.82 10.12
C GLN A 42 8.45 -0.97 11.25
N LYS A 43 9.72 -0.55 11.12
CA LYS A 43 10.39 0.31 12.12
C LYS A 43 9.66 1.64 12.33
N VAL A 44 9.19 2.26 11.26
CA VAL A 44 8.42 3.51 11.33
C VAL A 44 7.08 3.28 12.03
N LEU A 45 6.37 2.21 11.67
CA LEU A 45 5.08 1.87 12.26
C LEU A 45 5.19 1.55 13.74
N ASP A 46 6.20 0.78 14.15
CA ASP A 46 6.43 0.45 15.56
C ASP A 46 6.76 1.70 16.36
N ALA A 47 7.61 2.59 15.84
CA ALA A 47 7.95 3.84 16.49
C ALA A 47 6.74 4.79 16.62
N ALA A 48 5.88 4.85 15.61
CA ALA A 48 4.65 5.64 15.59
C ALA A 48 3.64 5.11 16.61
N ARG A 49 3.34 3.81 16.58
CA ARG A 49 2.41 3.14 17.50
C ARG A 49 2.85 3.24 18.96
N LEU A 50 4.14 3.03 19.24
CA LEU A 50 4.69 3.15 20.59
C LEU A 50 4.45 4.54 21.20
N ARG A 51 4.39 5.58 20.37
CA ARG A 51 4.18 6.98 20.79
C ARG A 51 2.71 7.40 20.76
N GLY A 52 1.79 6.53 20.33
CA GLY A 52 0.38 6.88 20.15
C GLY A 52 0.10 7.77 18.93
N MET A 53 1.03 7.82 17.96
CA MET A 53 0.80 8.52 16.70
C MET A 53 -0.28 7.82 15.87
N ALA A 54 -1.11 8.59 15.17
CA ALA A 54 -2.07 8.01 14.24
C ALA A 54 -1.36 7.27 13.10
N VAL A 55 -1.82 6.06 12.80
CA VAL A 55 -1.37 5.25 11.67
C VAL A 55 -2.58 4.95 10.79
N ILE A 56 -2.53 5.37 9.54
CA ILE A 56 -3.64 5.28 8.58
C ILE A 56 -3.18 4.45 7.40
N TYR A 57 -4.01 3.49 6.98
CA TYR A 57 -3.76 2.67 5.80
C TYR A 57 -4.71 3.13 4.70
N ALA A 58 -4.16 3.61 3.59
CA ALA A 58 -4.89 3.79 2.35
C ALA A 58 -4.80 2.50 1.54
N ALA A 59 -5.93 2.11 0.95
CA ALA A 59 -6.01 0.96 0.07
C ALA A 59 -6.70 1.36 -1.23
N HIS A 60 -6.08 1.01 -2.35
CA HIS A 60 -6.73 1.05 -3.64
C HIS A 60 -7.54 -0.24 -3.81
N VAL A 61 -8.85 -0.10 -3.86
CA VAL A 61 -9.78 -1.20 -4.09
C VAL A 61 -10.85 -0.81 -5.10
N HIS A 62 -11.18 -1.73 -6.00
CA HIS A 62 -12.30 -1.60 -6.91
C HIS A 62 -13.49 -2.38 -6.37
N ARG A 63 -14.70 -1.87 -6.59
CA ARG A 63 -15.90 -2.67 -6.34
C ARG A 63 -15.96 -3.82 -7.33
N ALA A 64 -16.43 -4.98 -6.89
CA ALA A 64 -16.58 -6.17 -7.74
C ALA A 64 -17.55 -5.95 -8.92
N ASP A 65 -18.51 -5.04 -8.77
CA ASP A 65 -19.49 -4.67 -9.79
C ASP A 65 -19.17 -3.34 -10.49
N ALA A 66 -17.96 -2.79 -10.30
CA ALA A 66 -17.59 -1.55 -10.94
C ALA A 66 -17.56 -1.74 -12.47
N VAL A 67 -18.21 -0.83 -13.20
CA VAL A 67 -18.17 -0.80 -14.67
C VAL A 67 -17.66 0.58 -15.08
N GLY A 68 -16.58 0.64 -15.85
CA GLY A 68 -16.02 1.88 -16.35
C GLY A 68 -14.49 1.93 -16.33
N PRO A 69 -13.90 3.03 -16.83
CA PRO A 69 -12.46 3.17 -16.99
C PRO A 69 -11.70 2.99 -15.67
N GLY A 70 -10.62 2.22 -15.71
CA GLY A 70 -9.85 1.90 -14.52
C GLY A 70 -10.41 0.71 -13.75
N HIS A 71 -11.30 -0.08 -14.37
CA HIS A 71 -11.60 -1.42 -13.87
C HIS A 71 -10.32 -2.27 -13.92
N PRO A 72 -10.12 -3.25 -13.01
CA PRO A 72 -8.95 -4.12 -13.06
C PRO A 72 -8.70 -4.74 -14.43
N SER A 73 -9.75 -5.10 -15.18
CA SER A 73 -9.59 -5.59 -16.56
C SER A 73 -8.95 -4.58 -17.51
N ASP A 74 -9.12 -3.28 -17.28
CA ASP A 74 -8.54 -2.23 -18.15
C ASP A 74 -7.05 -2.06 -17.92
N LEU A 75 -6.59 -2.38 -16.70
CA LEU A 75 -5.19 -2.26 -16.27
C LEU A 75 -4.43 -3.58 -16.44
N TYR A 76 -5.14 -4.72 -16.49
CA TYR A 76 -4.56 -6.06 -16.57
C TYR A 76 -5.13 -6.85 -17.74
N PRO A 77 -4.39 -6.96 -18.86
CA PRO A 77 -4.78 -7.79 -20.00
C PRO A 77 -5.13 -9.25 -19.65
N PRO A 78 -4.44 -9.94 -18.71
CA PRO A 78 -4.81 -11.29 -18.31
C PRO A 78 -6.15 -11.38 -17.55
N LEU A 79 -6.52 -10.38 -16.75
CA LEU A 79 -7.86 -10.30 -16.14
C LEU A 79 -8.92 -9.99 -17.18
N ALA A 80 -8.62 -9.12 -18.17
CA ALA A 80 -9.52 -8.86 -19.29
C ALA A 80 -9.79 -10.12 -20.13
N ALA A 81 -8.79 -10.97 -20.28
CA ALA A 81 -8.87 -12.24 -21.00
C ALA A 81 -9.51 -13.38 -20.20
N GLY A 82 -9.80 -13.17 -18.90
CA GLY A 82 -10.33 -14.22 -18.01
C GLY A 82 -9.32 -15.32 -17.69
N GLU A 83 -8.02 -15.02 -17.78
CA GLU A 83 -6.91 -15.97 -17.60
C GLU A 83 -6.40 -16.04 -16.15
N LEU A 84 -6.91 -15.17 -15.27
CA LEU A 84 -6.68 -15.22 -13.82
C LEU A 84 -7.97 -15.70 -13.12
N PRO A 85 -7.86 -16.52 -12.07
CA PRO A 85 -9.01 -17.05 -11.33
C PRO A 85 -9.84 -15.98 -10.63
#